data_AF-A0A379SVR3-F1
#
_entry.id   AF-A0A379SVR3-F1
#
_cell.length_a   1.000
_cell.length_b   1.000
_cell.length_c   1.000
_cell.angle_alpha   90.00
_cell.angle_beta   90.00
_cell.angle_gamma   90.00
#
_symmetry.space_group_name_H-M   'P 1'
#
loop_
_entity.id
_entity.type
_entity.pdbx_description
1 polymer ?
#
loop_
_entity_poly.entity_id
_entity_poly.type
_entity_poly.pdbx_seq_one_letter_code
_entity_poly.pdbx_strand_id
1 'polypeptide(L)'
;MFSAVVRGELKPEQLAAALVSMKIRGEHPNEIAGAATALLENAAPFPRPDYLFADIVGTGGDGSNSINISTASAFVAAACD
;
A
#
# COMPACT_ATOMS: atom_id res chain seq x y z
N MET A 1 -7.67 10.91 10.19
CA MET A 1 -8.66 9.88 9.79
C MET A 1 -8.01 8.52 9.64
N PHE A 2 -7.08 8.32 8.69
CA PHE A 2 -6.48 7.00 8.44
C PHE A 2 -5.74 6.40 9.65
N SER A 3 -5.09 7.19 10.51
CA SER A 3 -4.48 6.67 11.74
C SER A 3 -5.51 6.02 12.68
N ALA A 4 -6.72 6.58 12.78
CA ALA A 4 -7.81 6.01 13.55
C ALA A 4 -8.35 4.72 12.89
N VAL A 5 -8.33 4.62 11.55
CA VAL A 5 -8.67 3.38 10.83
C VAL A 5 -7.69 2.28 11.21
N VAL A 6 -6.39 2.56 11.14
CA VAL A 6 -5.33 1.56 11.41
C VAL A 6 -5.33 1.10 12.87
N ARG A 7 -5.72 1.98 13.80
CA ARG A 7 -5.86 1.64 15.23
C ARG A 7 -7.18 0.97 15.59
N GLY A 8 -8.10 0.78 14.63
CA GLY A 8 -9.40 0.16 14.88
C GLY A 8 -10.36 1.04 15.67
N GLU A 9 -10.18 2.36 15.64
CA GLU A 9 -10.97 3.32 16.42
C GLU A 9 -12.29 3.72 15.74
N LEU A 10 -12.51 3.34 14.47
CA LEU A 10 -13.75 3.56 13.75
C LEU A 10 -14.67 2.36 13.81
N LYS A 11 -15.98 2.62 13.91
CA LYS A 11 -16.99 1.59 13.71
C LYS A 11 -17.00 1.12 12.25
N PRO A 12 -17.35 -0.15 11.97
CA PRO A 12 -17.39 -0.69 10.61
C PRO A 12 -18.23 0.14 9.63
N GLU A 13 -19.36 0.70 10.10
CA GLU A 13 -20.25 1.50 9.26
C GLU A 13 -19.61 2.84 8.86
N GLN A 14 -18.83 3.44 9.77
CA GLN A 14 -18.11 4.68 9.51
C GLN A 14 -16.95 4.45 8.53
N LEU A 15 -16.22 3.34 8.68
CA LEU A 15 -15.16 2.95 7.75
C LEU A 15 -15.73 2.72 6.35
N ALA A 16 -16.82 1.96 6.23
CA ALA A 16 -17.48 1.71 4.96
C ALA A 16 -17.94 3.02 4.30
N ALA A 17 -18.60 3.91 5.05
CA ALA A 17 -19.04 5.20 4.53
C ALA A 17 -17.87 6.09 4.05
N ALA A 18 -16.75 6.11 4.78
CA ALA A 18 -15.56 6.85 4.37
C ALA A 18 -14.98 6.30 3.07
N LEU A 19 -14.78 4.98 2.96
CA LEU A 19 -14.20 4.35 1.77
C LEU A 19 -15.10 4.52 0.53
N VAL A 20 -16.41 4.33 0.68
CA VAL A 20 -17.36 4.49 -0.43
C VAL A 20 -17.44 5.95 -0.89
N SER A 21 -17.51 6.90 0.04
CA SER A 21 -17.58 8.33 -0.34
C SER A 21 -16.32 8.81 -1.06
N MET A 22 -15.14 8.36 -0.61
CA MET A 22 -13.87 8.59 -1.31
C MET A 22 -13.87 7.98 -2.71
N LYS A 23 -14.33 6.72 -2.84
CA LYS A 23 -14.38 6.03 -4.13
C LYS A 23 -15.28 6.74 -5.14
N ILE A 24 -16.44 7.24 -4.70
CA ILE A 24 -17.40 7.94 -5.56
C ILE A 24 -16.85 9.30 -6.01
N ARG A 25 -16.22 10.05 -5.09
CA ARG A 25 -15.63 11.35 -5.40
C ARG A 25 -14.36 11.25 -6.24
N GLY A 26 -13.63 10.15 -6.09
CA GLY A 26 -12.25 10.01 -6.54
C GLY A 26 -11.28 10.51 -5.47
N GLU A 27 -10.25 9.71 -5.20
CA GLU A 27 -9.22 10.03 -4.22
C GLU A 27 -8.24 11.09 -4.77
N HIS A 28 -7.90 12.09 -3.96
CA HIS A 28 -6.86 13.06 -4.32
C HIS A 28 -5.46 12.55 -3.89
N PRO A 29 -4.37 12.97 -4.59
CA PRO A 29 -3.02 12.50 -4.30
C PRO A 29 -2.56 12.71 -2.84
N ASN A 30 -2.95 13.83 -2.22
CA ASN A 30 -2.64 14.13 -0.83
C ASN A 30 -3.39 13.20 0.15
N GLU A 31 -4.59 12.74 -0.18
CA GLU A 31 -5.34 11.77 0.62
C GLU A 31 -4.65 10.40 0.59
N ILE A 32 -4.20 9.98 -0.59
CA ILE A 32 -3.45 8.73 -0.78
C ILE A 32 -2.13 8.79 -0.02
N ALA A 33 -1.37 9.88 -0.16
CA ALA A 33 -0.11 10.07 0.56
C ALA A 33 -0.31 10.11 2.08
N GLY A 34 -1.37 10.76 2.56
CA GLY A 34 -1.72 10.80 3.98
C GLY A 34 -2.11 9.42 4.52
N ALA A 35 -2.87 8.63 3.75
CA ALA A 35 -3.20 7.26 4.09
C ALA A 35 -1.95 6.36 4.19
N ALA A 36 -1.07 6.45 3.19
CA ALA A 36 0.20 5.71 3.17
C ALA A 36 1.09 6.07 4.37
N THR A 37 1.19 7.36 4.70
CA THR A 37 1.95 7.82 5.87
C THR A 37 1.38 7.25 7.16
N ALA A 38 0.07 7.33 7.36
CA ALA A 38 -0.58 6.78 8.55
C ALA A 38 -0.39 5.26 8.68
N LEU A 39 -0.37 4.52 7.57
CA LEU A 39 -0.07 3.08 7.56
C LEU A 39 1.39 2.82 7.96
N LEU A 40 2.34 3.55 7.37
CA LEU A 40 3.77 3.40 7.67
C LEU A 40 4.10 3.75 9.13
N GLU A 41 3.48 4.78 9.70
CA GLU A 41 3.66 5.17 11.10
C GLU A 41 3.20 4.11 12.11
N ASN A 42 2.31 3.20 11.70
CA ASN A 42 1.80 2.12 12.54
C ASN A 42 2.31 0.75 12.10
N ALA A 43 3.22 0.69 11.10
CA ALA A 43 3.88 -0.54 10.68
C ALA A 43 4.95 -0.97 11.70
N ALA A 44 5.26 -2.27 11.71
CA ALA A 44 6.38 -2.75 12.50
C ALA A 44 7.70 -2.14 12.00
N PRO A 45 8.64 -1.78 12.90
CA PRO A 45 9.91 -1.22 12.49
C PRO A 45 10.74 -2.27 11.72
N PHE A 46 11.41 -1.81 10.66
CA PHE A 46 12.36 -2.61 9.90
C PHE A 46 13.65 -1.78 9.69
N PRO A 47 14.84 -2.33 9.97
CA PRO A 47 16.09 -1.61 9.79
C PRO A 47 16.29 -1.30 8.31
N ARG A 48 16.32 0.00 7.97
CA ARG A 48 16.51 0.45 6.60
C ARG A 48 18.00 0.37 6.23
N PRO A 49 18.37 -0.29 5.13
CA PRO A 49 19.75 -0.26 4.63
C PRO A 49 20.09 1.09 3.97
N ASP A 50 21.37 1.43 3.95
CA ASP A 50 21.90 2.67 3.38
C ASP A 50 22.37 2.54 1.92
N TYR A 51 22.31 1.33 1.34
CA TYR A 51 22.63 1.08 -0.07
C TYR A 51 21.40 1.26 -0.97
N LEU A 52 21.59 1.25 -2.30
CA LEU A 52 20.48 1.31 -3.26
C LEU A 52 19.70 0.00 -3.26
N PHE A 53 18.40 0.08 -3.06
CA PHE A 53 17.47 -1.04 -3.19
C PHE A 53 16.13 -0.50 -3.72
N ALA A 54 15.29 -1.39 -4.23
CA ALA A 54 14.00 -1.05 -4.79
C ALA A 54 12.95 -2.11 -4.44
N ASP A 55 11.69 -1.74 -4.65
CA ASP A 55 10.55 -2.65 -4.58
C ASP A 55 9.87 -2.75 -5.95
N ILE A 56 9.23 -3.88 -6.22
CA ILE A 56 8.55 -4.15 -7.48
C ILE A 56 7.14 -4.66 -7.18
N VAL A 57 6.24 -3.73 -6.83
CA VAL A 57 4.88 -4.07 -6.40
C VAL A 57 3.81 -3.32 -7.18
N GLY A 58 2.80 -4.09 -7.60
CA GLY A 58 1.60 -3.57 -8.24
C GLY A 58 0.41 -3.72 -7.29
N THR A 59 -0.63 -2.91 -7.53
CA THR A 59 -1.91 -3.03 -6.81
C THR A 59 -2.59 -4.38 -7.06
N GLY A 60 -2.26 -5.05 -8.17
CA GLY A 60 -2.89 -6.29 -8.60
C GLY A 60 -4.34 -6.10 -9.04
N GLY A 61 -5.04 -7.23 -9.26
CA GLY A 61 -6.46 -7.24 -9.62
C GLY A 61 -6.77 -6.85 -11.08
N ASP A 62 -5.79 -6.93 -11.97
CA ASP A 62 -5.93 -6.62 -13.40
C ASP A 62 -6.67 -7.71 -14.21
N GLY A 63 -6.96 -8.87 -13.59
CA GLY A 63 -7.64 -9.98 -14.24
C GLY A 63 -6.81 -10.69 -15.30
N SER A 64 -5.51 -10.43 -15.38
CA SER A 64 -4.63 -10.96 -16.43
C SER A 64 -4.32 -12.45 -16.29
N ASN A 65 -4.66 -13.06 -15.15
CA ASN A 65 -4.29 -14.43 -14.77
C ASN A 65 -2.79 -14.71 -14.97
N SER A 66 -1.97 -13.66 -14.83
CA SER A 66 -0.52 -13.76 -14.92
C SER A 66 0.03 -14.60 -13.78
N ILE A 67 1.15 -15.27 -14.03
CA ILE A 67 1.96 -15.87 -12.95
C ILE A 67 2.55 -14.78 -12.04
N ASN A 68 3.30 -15.18 -11.02
CA ASN A 68 3.97 -14.27 -10.08
C ASN A 68 5.16 -13.54 -10.73
N ILE A 69 4.88 -12.68 -11.71
CA ILE A 69 5.86 -11.98 -12.54
C ILE A 69 6.79 -11.14 -11.65
N SER A 70 6.24 -10.32 -10.74
CA SER A 70 7.05 -9.46 -9.86
C SER A 70 8.01 -10.26 -8.97
N THR A 71 7.58 -11.43 -8.48
CA THR A 71 8.44 -12.33 -7.69
C THR A 71 9.59 -12.87 -8.52
N ALA A 72 9.31 -13.37 -9.73
CA ALA A 72 10.35 -13.86 -10.62
C ALA A 72 11.33 -12.73 -11.01
N SER A 73 10.81 -11.57 -11.35
CA SER A 73 11.60 -10.37 -11.68
C SER A 73 12.47 -9.92 -10.51
N ALA A 74 12.00 -9.99 -9.26
CA ALA A 74 12.80 -9.64 -8.09
C ALA A 74 14.04 -10.53 -7.97
N PHE A 75 13.92 -11.84 -8.18
CA PHE A 75 15.07 -12.75 -8.18
C PHE A 75 16.03 -12.49 -9.33
N VAL A 76 15.52 -12.23 -10.53
CA VAL A 76 16.35 -11.93 -11.71
C VAL A 76 17.10 -10.62 -11.50
N ALA A 77 16.44 -9.56 -11.02
CA ALA A 77 17.08 -8.27 -10.74
C ALA A 77 18.20 -8.42 -9.69
N ALA A 78 17.94 -9.16 -8.61
CA ALA A 78 18.94 -9.40 -7.57
C ALA A 78 20.12 -10.29 -8.02
N ALA A 79 19.96 -11.08 -9.09
CA ALA A 79 21.02 -11.94 -9.63
C ALA A 79 21.92 -11.23 -10.66
N CYS A 80 21.48 -10.10 -11.20
CA CYS A 80 22.17 -9.35 -12.24
C CYS A 80 22.92 -8.11 -11.72
N ASP A 81 22.91 -7.90 -10.40
CA ASP A 81 23.58 -6.80 -9.70
C ASP A 81 24.98 -7.22 -9.21
#